data_AF-A0A438EH76-F1
#
_entry.id   AF-A0A438EH76-F1
#
_cell.length_a   1.000
_cell.length_b   1.000
_cell.length_c   1.000
_cell.angle_alpha   90.00
_cell.angle_beta   90.00
_cell.angle_gamma   90.00
#
_symmetry.space_group_name_H-M   'P 1'
#
loop_
_entity.id
_entity.type
_entity.pdbx_description
1 polymer ?
#
loop_
_entity_poly.entity_id
_entity_poly.type
_entity_poly.pdbx_seq_one_letter_code
_entity_poly.pdbx_strand_id
1 'polypeptide(L)'
;MNVVAMEAKKVIYCYSVLLLLAIVNGHGAWAIPGGEDIGLESQLSIEHDGDIYDCVDINKQPTLGHSLFKNHKVQMKPTGSFPKSTIDDSSITSDDQTVEIGLGEGCPLGTVPIQRTPKEDLKGAKEAFFKSYSEQPDAKIGFGYFRAEEQTTLKPSSKYYGAQAYLNVYNPAMIGPDPQSNVIIKLFFGPEDYCCTTLAAGWAIFPGIYKDNSTRLHTFWSTAFEQRLCYNIRCPGFVQTSRKIALGMKIRNVSKYHGKQYDIKLTIYKDSKKGHWWLLYGRNDEPIGYWPKGLLRNFTSHATTAVWGGTAVGEDPFPPMGSGHKFTKSPQGGYGSACYIRGMKVVEKLGGNFTDVNDRMLSKFENRPICYNVGGQGFSKEWGYGIFVGGAGGLCGYSGL
;
A
#
# COMPACT_ATOMS: atom_id res chain seq x y z
N MET A 1 -1.24 60.61 -4.90
CA MET A 1 -2.00 61.43 -5.86
C MET A 1 -1.76 60.86 -7.25
N ASN A 2 -2.85 60.39 -7.88
CA ASN A 2 -3.17 60.26 -9.32
C ASN A 2 -2.06 59.77 -10.29
N VAL A 3 -2.12 58.60 -10.95
CA VAL A 3 -3.12 57.95 -11.84
C VAL A 3 -3.06 58.47 -13.31
N VAL A 4 -3.05 57.50 -14.25
CA VAL A 4 -3.28 57.50 -15.74
C VAL A 4 -2.09 57.95 -16.62
N ALA A 5 -1.70 57.35 -17.77
CA ALA A 5 -2.30 56.44 -18.77
C ALA A 5 -1.16 55.69 -19.55
N MET A 6 -1.24 54.40 -19.92
CA MET A 6 -1.82 53.79 -21.15
C MET A 6 -1.41 54.51 -22.46
N GLU A 7 -0.94 53.92 -23.58
CA GLU A 7 -1.15 52.59 -24.20
C GLU A 7 -0.23 52.38 -25.44
N ALA A 8 0.14 51.12 -25.77
CA ALA A 8 0.13 50.41 -27.09
C ALA A 8 0.72 51.07 -28.40
N LYS A 9 1.34 50.41 -29.41
CA LYS A 9 1.45 49.02 -29.94
C LYS A 9 2.52 48.96 -31.08
N LYS A 10 3.22 47.81 -31.19
CA LYS A 10 3.75 47.04 -32.37
C LYS A 10 4.30 47.73 -33.64
N VAL A 11 5.46 47.27 -34.16
CA VAL A 11 5.73 46.80 -35.57
C VAL A 11 7.02 45.94 -35.63
N ILE A 12 7.03 44.95 -36.54
CA ILE A 12 7.96 43.81 -36.79
C ILE A 12 8.96 44.15 -37.92
N TYR A 13 10.19 43.59 -37.91
CA TYR A 13 10.86 42.82 -38.99
C TYR A 13 12.40 42.75 -38.81
N CYS A 14 12.94 41.53 -38.78
CA CYS A 14 14.37 41.20 -38.75
C CYS A 14 14.96 41.15 -40.16
N TYR A 15 16.16 41.70 -40.31
CA TYR A 15 16.95 41.74 -41.54
C TYR A 15 17.74 40.43 -41.77
N SER A 16 17.71 39.99 -43.01
CA SER A 16 18.50 38.93 -43.64
C SER A 16 19.75 39.50 -44.32
N VAL A 17 20.94 38.92 -44.08
CA VAL A 17 22.16 39.07 -44.92
C VAL A 17 22.93 37.75 -44.84
N LEU A 18 22.84 36.85 -45.84
CA LEU A 18 23.77 36.66 -46.97
C LEU A 18 25.21 36.30 -46.57
N LEU A 19 25.54 35.00 -46.65
CA LEU A 19 26.91 34.50 -46.72
C LEU A 19 26.97 33.44 -47.84
N LEU A 20 27.68 33.81 -48.91
CA LEU A 20 27.86 33.04 -50.14
C LEU A 20 28.95 31.98 -49.99
N LEU A 21 28.72 30.87 -50.70
CA LEU A 21 29.49 29.64 -50.81
C LEU A 21 30.89 29.82 -51.40
N ALA A 22 31.84 29.01 -50.94
CA ALA A 22 32.98 28.53 -51.72
C ALA A 22 33.12 27.01 -51.54
N ILE A 23 33.09 26.28 -52.65
CA ILE A 23 33.36 24.84 -52.79
C ILE A 23 34.72 24.73 -53.50
N VAL A 24 35.62 23.84 -53.07
CA VAL A 24 36.36 22.84 -53.90
C VAL A 24 37.13 21.84 -52.99
N ASN A 25 37.05 20.59 -53.41
CA ASN A 25 37.52 19.30 -52.86
C ASN A 25 39.05 19.10 -52.69
N GLY A 26 39.45 18.13 -51.84
CA GLY A 26 40.52 17.17 -52.20
C GLY A 26 41.60 16.76 -51.16
N HIS A 27 41.33 15.68 -50.41
CA HIS A 27 42.22 14.57 -49.95
C HIS A 27 43.50 14.75 -49.08
N GLY A 28 43.52 14.02 -47.94
CA GLY A 28 44.73 13.58 -47.19
C GLY A 28 44.50 13.35 -45.67
N ALA A 29 43.75 12.31 -45.23
CA ALA A 29 44.21 11.09 -44.49
C ALA A 29 44.54 11.31 -42.97
N TRP A 30 44.16 10.56 -41.92
CA TRP A 30 43.70 9.17 -41.62
C TRP A 30 42.88 9.14 -40.28
N ALA A 31 41.98 8.14 -40.09
CA ALA A 31 41.64 7.38 -38.84
C ALA A 31 40.14 7.19 -38.44
N ILE A 32 39.65 5.94 -38.59
CA ILE A 32 38.86 5.02 -37.70
C ILE A 32 37.49 5.47 -37.07
N PRO A 33 36.47 4.55 -36.94
CA PRO A 33 35.04 4.85 -36.94
C PRO A 33 34.34 4.75 -35.56
N GLY A 34 33.12 5.28 -35.44
CA GLY A 34 32.24 5.06 -34.29
C GLY A 34 30.89 5.75 -34.47
N GLY A 35 29.80 4.99 -34.37
CA GLY A 35 28.43 5.49 -34.43
C GLY A 35 28.01 6.25 -33.17
N GLU A 36 26.89 6.95 -33.26
CA GLU A 36 26.13 7.37 -32.09
C GLU A 36 24.64 7.12 -32.33
N ASP A 37 24.09 6.35 -31.40
CA ASP A 37 22.79 5.71 -31.39
C ASP A 37 21.62 6.71 -31.45
N ILE A 38 20.71 6.47 -32.40
CA ILE A 38 19.35 7.00 -32.31
C ILE A 38 18.64 6.15 -31.25
N GLY A 39 18.54 6.69 -30.03
CA GLY A 39 17.99 6.04 -28.85
C GLY A 39 16.56 5.53 -29.04
N LEU A 40 16.44 4.25 -29.40
CA LEU A 40 15.24 3.45 -29.24
C LEU A 40 15.25 2.85 -27.82
N GLU A 41 15.08 3.67 -26.78
CA GLU A 41 14.63 3.12 -25.49
C GLU A 41 13.16 2.70 -25.68
N SER A 42 12.94 1.50 -26.22
CA SER A 42 11.64 0.85 -26.09
C SER A 42 11.35 0.75 -24.60
N GLN A 43 10.40 1.54 -24.10
CA GLN A 43 9.95 1.43 -22.72
C GLN A 43 9.39 0.02 -22.53
N LEU A 44 10.19 -0.85 -21.93
CA LEU A 44 9.80 -2.21 -21.68
C LEU A 44 8.66 -2.20 -20.67
N SER A 45 7.53 -2.80 -21.04
CA SER A 45 6.34 -2.89 -20.20
C SER A 45 5.73 -4.27 -20.27
N ILE A 46 5.02 -4.63 -19.21
CA ILE A 46 4.29 -5.90 -19.07
C ILE A 46 2.81 -5.56 -18.97
N GLU A 47 1.99 -6.17 -19.82
CA GLU A 47 0.54 -6.14 -19.63
C GLU A 47 0.11 -7.36 -18.82
N HIS A 48 -0.70 -7.13 -17.78
CA HIS A 48 -1.19 -8.19 -16.91
C HIS A 48 -2.53 -7.79 -16.29
N ASP A 49 -3.55 -8.62 -16.46
CA ASP A 49 -4.92 -8.39 -15.99
C ASP A 49 -5.52 -7.04 -16.40
N GLY A 50 -5.19 -6.56 -17.60
CA GLY A 50 -5.65 -5.28 -18.12
C GLY A 50 -4.95 -4.05 -17.52
N ASP A 51 -3.93 -4.26 -16.68
CA ASP A 51 -3.01 -3.21 -16.24
C ASP A 51 -1.70 -3.27 -17.05
N ILE A 52 -1.06 -2.12 -17.22
CA ILE A 52 0.28 -2.02 -17.81
C ILE A 52 1.27 -1.66 -16.69
N TYR A 53 2.39 -2.37 -16.65
CA TYR A 53 3.50 -2.14 -15.71
C TYR A 53 4.74 -1.74 -16.49
N ASP A 54 5.25 -0.55 -16.22
CA ASP A 54 6.52 -0.08 -16.77
C ASP A 54 7.67 -0.72 -16.01
N CYS A 55 8.61 -1.35 -16.71
CA CYS A 55 9.83 -1.88 -16.11
C CYS A 55 10.84 -0.75 -15.95
N VAL A 56 10.83 -0.13 -14.78
CA VAL A 56 11.65 1.04 -14.46
C VAL A 56 12.98 0.57 -13.85
N ASP A 57 14.10 1.17 -14.28
CA ASP A 57 15.40 0.96 -13.63
C ASP A 57 15.27 1.16 -12.12
N ILE A 58 15.83 0.22 -11.37
CA ILE A 58 15.69 0.17 -9.92
C ILE A 58 16.17 1.45 -9.20
N ASN A 59 17.11 2.18 -9.80
CA ASN A 59 17.64 3.44 -9.28
C ASN A 59 16.91 4.68 -9.81
N LYS A 60 16.00 4.53 -10.78
CA LYS A 60 15.20 5.60 -11.39
C LYS A 60 13.72 5.58 -10.95
N GLN A 61 13.38 4.79 -9.92
CA GLN A 61 12.02 4.73 -9.39
C GLN A 61 11.53 6.09 -8.87
N PRO A 62 10.20 6.36 -8.90
CA PRO A 62 9.63 7.66 -8.50
C PRO A 62 10.11 8.17 -7.13
N THR A 63 10.28 7.28 -6.16
CA THR A 63 10.76 7.62 -4.82
C THR A 63 12.16 8.23 -4.83
N LEU A 64 13.06 7.76 -5.68
CA LEU A 64 14.47 8.16 -5.68
C LEU A 64 14.72 9.53 -6.34
N GLY A 65 13.75 10.02 -7.12
CA GLY A 65 13.76 11.39 -7.63
C GLY A 65 13.47 12.46 -6.58
N HIS A 66 12.95 12.09 -5.41
CA HIS A 66 12.63 13.05 -4.34
C HIS A 66 13.88 13.49 -3.57
N SER A 67 13.95 14.76 -3.19
CA SER A 67 15.12 15.38 -2.54
C SER A 67 15.57 14.64 -1.27
N LEU A 68 14.63 14.13 -0.47
CA LEU A 68 14.90 13.31 0.72
C LEU A 68 15.68 12.01 0.41
N PHE A 69 15.66 11.52 -0.83
CA PHE A 69 16.22 10.22 -1.22
C PHE A 69 17.27 10.30 -2.34
N LYS A 70 17.76 11.51 -2.68
CA LYS A 70 18.70 11.74 -3.80
C LYS A 70 20.00 10.90 -3.73
N ASN A 71 20.46 10.57 -2.53
CA ASN A 71 21.67 9.77 -2.29
C ASN A 71 21.35 8.38 -1.71
N HIS A 72 20.09 7.97 -1.77
CA HIS A 72 19.65 6.71 -1.19
C HIS A 72 20.15 5.53 -2.03
N LYS A 73 20.91 4.63 -1.40
CA LYS A 73 21.36 3.39 -2.06
C LYS A 73 20.29 2.32 -1.91
N VAL A 74 19.81 1.80 -3.04
CA VAL A 74 18.80 0.72 -3.02
C VAL A 74 19.37 -0.52 -2.36
N GLN A 75 18.60 -1.08 -1.44
CA GLN A 75 18.88 -2.32 -0.76
C GLN A 75 17.98 -3.40 -1.36
N MET A 76 18.55 -4.44 -1.97
CA MET A 76 17.75 -5.48 -2.66
C MET A 76 17.04 -6.45 -1.73
N LYS A 77 17.63 -6.68 -0.55
CA LYS A 77 17.09 -7.59 0.47
C LYS A 77 17.46 -7.09 1.86
N PRO A 78 16.69 -7.44 2.89
CA PRO A 78 17.05 -7.12 4.26
C PRO A 78 18.44 -7.65 4.66
N THR A 79 19.15 -6.93 5.53
CA THR A 79 20.55 -7.25 5.90
C THR A 79 20.71 -7.93 7.27
N GLY A 80 19.68 -7.89 8.11
CA GLY A 80 19.62 -8.59 9.40
C GLY A 80 19.34 -10.09 9.27
N SER A 81 19.51 -10.85 10.36
CA SER A 81 18.94 -12.21 10.46
C SER A 81 17.44 -12.10 10.29
N PHE A 82 16.89 -12.82 9.31
CA PHE A 82 15.45 -12.88 9.13
C PHE A 82 14.83 -13.43 10.42
N PRO A 83 13.92 -12.69 11.08
CA PRO A 83 13.28 -13.22 12.27
C PRO A 83 12.45 -14.42 11.89
N LYS A 84 12.87 -15.60 12.34
CA LYS A 84 12.13 -16.83 12.08
C LYS A 84 10.81 -16.73 12.83
N SER A 85 9.71 -17.10 12.17
CA SER A 85 8.47 -17.44 12.88
C SER A 85 8.78 -18.58 13.85
N THR A 86 8.41 -18.44 15.12
CA THR A 86 8.64 -19.45 16.16
C THR A 86 7.82 -20.73 15.97
N ILE A 87 6.84 -20.70 15.08
CA ILE A 87 6.03 -21.86 14.68
C ILE A 87 6.25 -22.08 13.18
N ASP A 88 6.51 -23.33 12.83
CA ASP A 88 6.75 -23.81 11.48
C ASP A 88 5.46 -23.63 10.66
N ASP A 89 5.50 -22.81 9.59
CA ASP A 89 4.37 -22.60 8.66
C ASP A 89 3.95 -23.93 7.95
N SER A 90 4.66 -25.04 8.23
CA SER A 90 4.46 -26.41 7.71
C SER A 90 3.26 -27.15 8.32
N SER A 91 2.77 -26.76 9.51
CA SER A 91 1.61 -27.40 10.15
C SER A 91 0.27 -26.75 9.81
N ILE A 92 0.26 -25.76 8.90
CA ILE A 92 -0.95 -25.07 8.45
C ILE A 92 -1.67 -25.97 7.44
N THR A 93 -2.90 -26.38 7.77
CA THR A 93 -3.72 -27.32 7.01
C THR A 93 -3.98 -26.88 5.56
N SER A 94 -4.21 -27.88 4.70
CA SER A 94 -4.25 -27.83 3.23
C SER A 94 -5.46 -27.15 2.58
N ASP A 95 -6.44 -26.69 3.34
CA ASP A 95 -7.70 -26.17 2.78
C ASP A 95 -7.64 -24.66 2.43
N ASP A 96 -6.77 -23.90 3.09
CA ASP A 96 -6.57 -22.48 2.77
C ASP A 96 -5.41 -22.30 1.78
N GLN A 97 -5.77 -21.87 0.57
CA GLN A 97 -4.82 -21.60 -0.49
C GLN A 97 -4.25 -20.19 -0.32
N THR A 98 -3.02 -20.09 0.18
CA THR A 98 -2.29 -18.83 0.15
C THR A 98 -2.08 -18.44 -1.32
N VAL A 99 -2.55 -17.25 -1.69
CA VAL A 99 -2.50 -16.80 -3.08
C VAL A 99 -1.06 -16.60 -3.49
N GLU A 100 -0.66 -17.15 -4.62
CA GLU A 100 0.57 -16.73 -5.30
C GLU A 100 0.23 -15.54 -6.20
N ILE A 101 0.91 -14.42 -6.01
CA ILE A 101 0.79 -13.24 -6.88
C ILE A 101 2.11 -12.99 -7.60
N GLY A 102 2.02 -12.45 -8.81
CA GLY A 102 3.19 -12.01 -9.56
C GLY A 102 2.93 -11.87 -11.05
N LEU A 103 3.73 -11.04 -11.70
CA LEU A 103 3.71 -10.79 -13.14
C LEU A 103 4.43 -11.91 -13.94
N GLY A 104 4.26 -13.17 -13.54
CA GLY A 104 4.95 -14.32 -14.15
C GLY A 104 6.47 -14.25 -14.01
N GLU A 105 7.17 -14.14 -15.13
CA GLU A 105 8.63 -13.95 -15.18
C GLU A 105 9.07 -12.59 -14.58
N GLY A 106 8.17 -11.60 -14.57
CA GLY A 106 8.44 -10.26 -14.07
C GLY A 106 9.32 -9.42 -15.00
N CYS A 107 9.65 -8.21 -14.56
CA CYS A 107 10.52 -7.30 -15.30
C CYS A 107 11.96 -7.83 -15.39
N PRO A 108 12.80 -7.40 -16.36
CA PRO A 108 14.19 -7.81 -16.44
C PRO A 108 15.03 -7.49 -15.21
N LEU A 109 16.18 -8.14 -15.13
CA LEU A 109 17.17 -7.85 -14.09
C LEU A 109 17.54 -6.36 -14.10
N GLY A 110 17.65 -5.76 -12.91
CA GLY A 110 17.94 -4.33 -12.74
C GLY A 110 16.72 -3.40 -12.84
N THR A 111 15.52 -3.94 -13.13
CA THR A 111 14.29 -3.15 -13.23
C THR A 111 13.20 -3.66 -12.29
N VAL A 112 12.18 -2.84 -12.02
CA VAL A 112 11.01 -3.18 -11.21
C VAL A 112 9.72 -2.75 -11.90
N PRO A 113 8.63 -3.53 -11.79
CA PRO A 113 7.34 -3.19 -12.39
C PRO A 113 6.64 -2.08 -11.62
N ILE A 114 6.44 -0.92 -12.25
CA ILE A 114 5.64 0.18 -11.70
C ILE A 114 4.35 0.28 -12.50
N GLN A 115 3.21 0.17 -11.85
CA GLN A 115 1.92 0.28 -12.52
C GLN A 115 1.82 1.66 -13.22
N ARG A 116 1.63 1.64 -14.53
CA ARG A 116 1.46 2.83 -15.34
C ARG A 116 0.17 3.52 -14.94
N THR A 117 0.22 4.84 -14.76
CA THR A 117 -0.98 5.60 -14.40
C THR A 117 -0.94 6.99 -15.02
N PRO A 118 -1.99 7.36 -15.77
CA PRO A 118 -2.14 8.68 -16.36
C PRO A 118 -1.98 9.81 -15.33
N LYS A 119 -1.51 10.97 -15.77
CA LYS A 119 -1.31 12.12 -14.86
C LYS A 119 -2.64 12.64 -14.31
N GLU A 120 -3.70 12.54 -15.10
CA GLU A 120 -5.07 12.90 -14.75
C GLU A 120 -5.57 11.99 -13.62
N ASP A 121 -5.28 10.70 -13.68
CA ASP A 121 -5.63 9.73 -12.64
C ASP A 121 -4.83 9.95 -11.36
N LEU A 122 -3.58 10.42 -11.45
CA LEU A 122 -2.82 10.84 -10.26
C LEU A 122 -3.46 12.03 -9.55
N LYS A 123 -4.07 12.97 -10.30
CA LYS A 123 -4.79 14.10 -9.72
C LYS A 123 -6.10 13.63 -9.08
N GLY A 124 -6.90 12.82 -9.79
CA GLY A 124 -8.13 12.24 -9.25
C GLY A 124 -7.90 11.36 -8.02
N ALA A 125 -6.81 10.58 -8.01
CA ALA A 125 -6.42 9.78 -6.85
C ALA A 125 -6.06 10.64 -5.63
N LYS A 126 -5.42 11.80 -5.84
CA LYS A 126 -5.16 12.76 -4.75
C LYS A 126 -6.45 13.39 -4.23
N GLU A 127 -7.39 13.75 -5.10
CA GLU A 127 -8.68 14.35 -4.71
C GLU A 127 -9.55 13.34 -3.94
N ALA A 128 -9.72 12.12 -4.47
CA ALA A 128 -10.41 11.03 -3.79
C ALA A 128 -9.76 10.71 -2.45
N PHE A 129 -8.42 10.74 -2.40
CA PHE A 129 -7.67 10.55 -1.17
C PHE A 129 -7.96 11.63 -0.11
N PHE A 130 -7.91 12.92 -0.46
CA PHE A 130 -8.23 13.98 0.47
C PHE A 130 -9.66 13.85 0.97
N LYS A 131 -10.63 13.58 0.09
CA LYS A 131 -12.03 13.32 0.49
C LYS A 131 -12.12 12.23 1.57
N SER A 132 -11.41 11.11 1.41
CA SER A 132 -11.44 10.01 2.39
C SER A 132 -10.77 10.30 3.73
N TYR A 133 -9.77 11.20 3.79
CA TYR A 133 -8.94 11.41 4.99
C TYR A 133 -9.09 12.78 5.67
N SER A 134 -9.41 13.86 4.95
CA SER A 134 -9.64 15.18 5.53
C SER A 134 -11.07 15.40 6.01
N GLU A 135 -12.03 14.59 5.55
CA GLU A 135 -13.43 14.67 6.01
C GLU A 135 -13.68 13.76 7.23
N GLN A 136 -13.04 14.06 8.37
CA GLN A 136 -13.53 13.70 9.71
C GLN A 136 -13.16 14.84 10.71
N PRO A 137 -14.06 15.37 11.57
CA PRO A 137 -15.44 14.98 11.89
C PRO A 137 -16.43 16.19 11.91
N ASP A 138 -16.62 16.92 10.80
CA ASP A 138 -17.70 17.89 10.71
C ASP A 138 -18.46 17.82 9.36
N ALA A 139 -19.73 17.40 9.46
CA ALA A 139 -20.84 17.91 8.66
C ALA A 139 -20.90 17.68 7.13
N LYS A 140 -20.67 16.45 6.65
CA LYS A 140 -21.49 15.95 5.52
C LYS A 140 -22.39 14.84 6.00
N ILE A 141 -23.69 15.15 6.08
CA ILE A 141 -24.75 14.15 6.28
C ILE A 141 -24.58 13.10 5.18
N GLY A 142 -24.32 11.86 5.58
CA GLY A 142 -24.22 10.73 4.67
C GLY A 142 -22.81 10.22 4.36
N PHE A 143 -21.71 10.87 4.74
CA PHE A 143 -20.34 10.30 4.58
C PHE A 143 -19.86 9.61 5.86
N GLY A 144 -19.24 8.44 5.74
CA GLY A 144 -18.80 7.62 6.86
C GLY A 144 -17.42 7.01 6.65
N TYR A 145 -16.62 7.00 7.72
CA TYR A 145 -15.37 6.24 7.79
C TYR A 145 -15.46 5.32 9.01
N PHE A 146 -15.45 4.02 8.73
CA PHE A 146 -15.75 2.95 9.68
C PHE A 146 -14.54 2.06 9.89
N ARG A 147 -14.33 1.65 11.13
CA ARG A 147 -13.23 0.78 11.54
C ARG A 147 -13.77 -0.40 12.34
N ALA A 148 -13.26 -1.58 12.02
CA ALA A 148 -13.44 -2.80 12.80
C ALA A 148 -12.06 -3.46 12.92
N GLU A 149 -11.39 -3.24 14.05
CA GLU A 149 -9.96 -3.47 14.23
C GLU A 149 -9.63 -4.03 15.61
N GLU A 150 -8.60 -4.88 15.68
CA GLU A 150 -7.90 -5.24 16.91
C GLU A 150 -6.54 -4.58 16.92
N GLN A 151 -6.20 -3.94 18.03
CA GLN A 151 -4.95 -3.21 18.20
C GLN A 151 -4.22 -3.64 19.46
N THR A 152 -2.89 -3.63 19.43
CA THR A 152 -2.12 -3.83 20.64
C THR A 152 -2.41 -2.71 21.63
N THR A 153 -2.69 -3.05 22.88
CA THR A 153 -2.89 -2.11 23.98
C THR A 153 -1.71 -1.15 24.06
N LEU A 154 -2.03 0.15 24.06
CA LEU A 154 -1.04 1.20 24.21
C LEU A 154 -0.51 1.19 25.64
N LYS A 155 0.62 0.52 25.84
CA LYS A 155 1.46 0.73 27.01
C LYS A 155 2.56 1.70 26.61
N PRO A 156 2.87 2.74 27.39
CA PRO A 156 3.91 3.71 27.06
C PRO A 156 5.29 3.10 26.77
N SER A 157 5.53 1.87 27.25
CA SER A 157 6.76 1.11 27.03
C SER A 157 6.70 0.10 25.88
N SER A 158 5.54 -0.07 25.22
CA SER A 158 5.39 -1.00 24.09
C SER A 158 6.23 -0.55 22.90
N LYS A 159 7.03 -1.48 22.36
CA LYS A 159 7.88 -1.24 21.19
C LYS A 159 7.72 -2.39 20.23
N TYR A 160 7.22 -2.09 19.04
CA TYR A 160 7.05 -3.07 17.98
C TYR A 160 8.00 -2.76 16.82
N TYR A 161 8.67 -3.80 16.35
CA TYR A 161 9.65 -3.77 15.26
C TYR A 161 9.16 -4.57 14.05
N GLY A 162 7.94 -5.09 14.11
CA GLY A 162 7.29 -5.76 13.00
C GLY A 162 5.92 -6.29 13.39
N ALA A 163 5.09 -6.50 12.38
CA ALA A 163 3.79 -7.15 12.46
C ALA A 163 3.58 -8.00 11.20
N GLN A 164 2.94 -9.15 11.35
CA GLN A 164 2.51 -9.99 10.23
C GLN A 164 1.12 -10.56 10.47
N ALA A 165 0.49 -11.01 9.39
CA ALA A 165 -0.68 -11.86 9.41
C ALA A 165 -0.93 -12.46 8.02
N TYR A 166 -1.74 -13.51 7.97
CA TYR A 166 -2.46 -13.95 6.79
C TYR A 166 -3.80 -13.21 6.74
N LEU A 167 -4.05 -12.51 5.65
CA LEU A 167 -5.26 -11.71 5.42
C LEU A 167 -6.13 -12.43 4.41
N ASN A 168 -7.32 -12.86 4.83
CA ASN A 168 -8.29 -13.43 3.92
C ASN A 168 -8.75 -12.39 2.90
N VAL A 169 -8.82 -12.77 1.63
CA VAL A 169 -9.07 -11.84 0.53
C VAL A 169 -10.48 -12.03 0.00
N TYR A 170 -11.25 -10.95 -0.13
CA TYR A 170 -12.58 -10.93 -0.73
C TYR A 170 -12.68 -9.81 -1.75
N ASN A 171 -13.67 -9.90 -2.65
CA ASN A 171 -14.04 -8.82 -3.58
C ASN A 171 -15.56 -8.55 -3.53
N PRO A 172 -16.11 -8.02 -2.41
CA PRO A 172 -17.53 -7.71 -2.33
C PRO A 172 -17.92 -6.61 -3.32
N ALA A 173 -19.19 -6.62 -3.74
CA ALA A 173 -19.73 -5.58 -4.63
C ALA A 173 -19.79 -4.24 -3.88
N MET A 174 -18.99 -3.28 -4.32
CA MET A 174 -18.94 -1.95 -3.74
C MET A 174 -20.18 -1.13 -4.11
N ILE A 175 -20.65 -0.31 -3.18
CA ILE A 175 -21.88 0.48 -3.28
C ILE A 175 -21.58 1.94 -2.98
N GLY A 176 -22.29 2.86 -3.63
CA GLY A 176 -22.14 4.31 -3.45
C GLY A 176 -21.06 4.93 -4.35
N PRO A 177 -20.92 6.28 -4.32
CA PRO A 177 -19.90 7.00 -5.07
C PRO A 177 -18.53 6.91 -4.39
N ASP A 178 -17.50 6.60 -5.18
CA ASP A 178 -16.09 6.46 -4.76
C ASP A 178 -15.85 5.70 -3.43
N PRO A 179 -16.46 4.52 -3.24
CA PRO A 179 -16.37 3.80 -1.99
C PRO A 179 -14.99 3.16 -1.83
N GLN A 180 -14.58 2.93 -0.60
CA GLN A 180 -13.33 2.26 -0.27
C GLN A 180 -13.58 1.19 0.79
N SER A 181 -12.95 0.04 0.62
CA SER A 181 -12.93 -1.02 1.63
C SER A 181 -11.57 -1.68 1.65
N ASN A 182 -11.04 -1.98 2.84
CA ASN A 182 -9.74 -2.62 2.97
C ASN A 182 -9.69 -3.56 4.17
N VAL A 183 -8.74 -4.50 4.11
CA VAL A 183 -8.29 -5.32 5.25
C VAL A 183 -6.77 -5.27 5.26
N ILE A 184 -6.20 -4.79 6.37
CA ILE A 184 -4.80 -4.38 6.44
C ILE A 184 -4.17 -4.64 7.80
N ILE A 185 -2.84 -4.76 7.79
CA ILE A 185 -1.95 -4.64 8.94
C ILE A 185 -1.49 -3.18 8.99
N LYS A 186 -1.60 -2.52 10.15
CA LYS A 186 -1.09 -1.16 10.37
C LYS A 186 -0.07 -1.15 11.52
N LEU A 187 0.95 -0.32 11.37
CA LEU A 187 1.87 0.09 12.43
C LEU A 187 1.73 1.59 12.64
N PHE A 188 1.40 1.99 13.86
CA PHE A 188 1.40 3.40 14.26
C PHE A 188 2.69 3.76 14.97
N PHE A 189 3.09 5.02 14.76
CA PHE A 189 4.31 5.59 15.30
C PHE A 189 4.03 6.95 15.93
N GLY A 190 4.55 7.15 17.13
CA GLY A 190 4.38 8.38 17.92
C GLY A 190 3.31 8.25 19.02
N PRO A 191 3.19 9.28 19.87
CA PRO A 191 2.17 9.35 20.93
C PRO A 191 0.77 9.59 20.36
N GLU A 192 -0.28 9.15 21.07
CA GLU A 192 -1.70 9.24 20.64
C GLU A 192 -2.16 10.68 20.35
N ASP A 193 -1.60 11.67 21.04
CA ASP A 193 -2.05 13.07 20.99
C ASP A 193 -1.75 13.77 19.64
N TYR A 194 -0.91 13.17 18.80
CA TYR A 194 -0.58 13.68 17.47
C TYR A 194 -0.92 12.64 16.43
N CYS A 195 -1.78 13.00 15.47
CA CYS A 195 -2.18 12.18 14.31
C CYS A 195 -1.01 11.31 13.82
N CYS A 196 -1.12 10.00 14.05
CA CYS A 196 0.04 9.11 14.05
C CYS A 196 0.67 8.97 12.67
N THR A 197 2.01 8.92 12.63
CA THR A 197 2.73 8.40 11.47
C THR A 197 2.35 6.93 11.31
N THR A 198 2.00 6.49 10.11
CA THR A 198 1.43 5.16 9.88
C THR A 198 2.15 4.45 8.74
N LEU A 199 2.41 3.15 8.88
CA LEU A 199 2.71 2.24 7.78
C LEU A 199 1.65 1.16 7.75
N ALA A 200 1.10 0.85 6.58
CA ALA A 200 0.08 -0.16 6.42
C ALA A 200 0.21 -0.93 5.12
N ALA A 201 -0.16 -2.20 5.16
CA ALA A 201 -0.22 -3.08 3.99
C ALA A 201 -1.33 -4.11 4.12
N GLY A 202 -1.94 -4.45 2.99
CA GLY A 202 -3.00 -5.45 2.88
C GLY A 202 -3.60 -5.40 1.49
N TRP A 203 -4.91 -5.54 1.41
CA TRP A 203 -5.64 -5.39 0.16
C TRP A 203 -6.74 -4.34 0.30
N ALA A 204 -7.07 -3.70 -0.80
CA ALA A 204 -8.14 -2.71 -0.86
C ALA A 204 -8.91 -2.80 -2.17
N ILE A 205 -10.19 -2.44 -2.10
CA ILE A 205 -11.02 -2.09 -3.24
C ILE A 205 -11.20 -0.58 -3.14
N PHE A 206 -10.70 0.14 -4.14
CA PHE A 206 -10.72 1.60 -4.13
C PHE A 206 -10.87 2.15 -5.56
N PRO A 207 -12.10 2.18 -6.09
CA PRO A 207 -12.37 2.60 -7.46
C PRO A 207 -11.93 4.04 -7.75
N GLY A 208 -11.97 4.93 -6.74
CA GLY A 208 -11.47 6.30 -6.87
C GLY A 208 -10.00 6.39 -7.32
N ILE A 209 -9.16 5.42 -6.90
CA ILE A 209 -7.73 5.35 -7.23
C ILE A 209 -7.44 4.35 -8.34
N TYR A 210 -8.09 3.20 -8.34
CA TYR A 210 -7.79 2.09 -9.26
C TYR A 210 -8.64 2.08 -10.53
N LYS A 211 -9.70 2.90 -10.58
CA LYS A 211 -10.64 2.98 -11.71
C LYS A 211 -11.32 1.65 -12.05
N ASP A 212 -11.34 0.72 -11.10
CA ASP A 212 -12.07 -0.52 -11.15
C ASP A 212 -12.53 -0.98 -9.76
N ASN A 213 -13.34 -2.03 -9.73
CA ASN A 213 -13.85 -2.65 -8.51
C ASN A 213 -13.10 -3.96 -8.20
N SER A 214 -11.80 -4.02 -8.50
CA SER A 214 -10.98 -5.21 -8.22
C SER A 214 -10.27 -5.06 -6.88
N THR A 215 -10.20 -6.14 -6.12
CA THR A 215 -9.33 -6.23 -4.94
C THR A 215 -7.87 -6.21 -5.37
N ARG A 216 -7.11 -5.25 -4.84
CA ARG A 216 -5.72 -4.99 -5.23
C ARG A 216 -4.81 -4.97 -4.02
N LEU A 217 -3.57 -5.45 -4.20
CA LEU A 217 -2.51 -5.32 -3.21
C LEU A 217 -2.31 -3.83 -2.93
N HIS A 218 -2.38 -3.45 -1.66
CA HIS A 218 -2.47 -2.06 -1.28
C HIS A 218 -1.55 -1.76 -0.10
N THR A 219 -0.83 -0.66 -0.20
CA THR A 219 -0.12 -0.07 0.92
C THR A 219 -0.57 1.35 1.14
N PHE A 220 -0.53 1.76 2.39
CA PHE A 220 -0.79 3.12 2.82
C PHE A 220 0.30 3.55 3.79
N TRP A 221 0.74 4.79 3.70
CA TRP A 221 1.60 5.37 4.73
C TRP A 221 1.31 6.85 4.92
N SER A 222 1.53 7.33 6.14
CA SER A 222 1.39 8.73 6.49
C SER A 222 2.54 9.20 7.37
N THR A 223 2.87 10.48 7.27
CA THR A 223 3.84 11.16 8.14
C THR A 223 3.15 12.35 8.78
N ALA A 224 2.97 12.29 10.10
CA ALA A 224 2.29 13.30 10.91
C ALA A 224 2.80 14.73 10.66
N PHE A 225 4.12 14.89 10.64
CA PHE A 225 4.77 16.20 10.58
C PHE A 225 4.70 16.88 9.22
N GLU A 226 4.71 16.11 8.13
CA GLU A 226 4.62 16.68 6.78
C GLU A 226 3.17 16.75 6.30
N GLN A 227 2.20 16.25 7.10
CA GLN A 227 0.81 16.03 6.69
C GLN A 227 0.71 15.31 5.34
N ARG A 228 1.66 14.41 5.10
CA ARG A 228 1.73 13.63 3.87
C ARG A 228 1.16 12.26 4.13
N LEU A 229 0.42 11.80 3.15
CA LEU A 229 -0.23 10.52 3.14
C LEU A 229 -0.11 9.99 1.70
N CYS A 230 0.00 8.68 1.56
CA CYS A 230 0.34 8.09 0.28
C CYS A 230 -0.15 6.65 0.18
N TYR A 231 -0.42 6.24 -1.04
CA TYR A 231 -0.70 4.86 -1.37
C TYR A 231 0.31 4.30 -2.35
N ASN A 232 0.67 3.04 -2.17
CA ASN A 232 1.55 2.32 -3.08
C ASN A 232 2.81 3.15 -3.40
N ILE A 233 3.06 3.41 -4.69
CA ILE A 233 4.16 4.24 -5.21
C ILE A 233 3.60 5.48 -5.93
N ARG A 234 2.38 5.92 -5.54
CA ARG A 234 1.74 7.13 -6.13
C ARG A 234 2.42 8.42 -5.71
N CYS A 235 3.23 8.36 -4.66
CA CYS A 235 4.09 9.44 -4.25
C CYS A 235 5.42 8.88 -3.70
N PRO A 236 6.46 9.72 -3.60
CA PRO A 236 7.76 9.28 -3.09
C PRO A 236 7.73 8.82 -1.63
N GLY A 237 8.13 7.57 -1.37
CA GLY A 237 8.30 7.06 -0.01
C GLY A 237 8.39 5.54 0.13
N PHE A 238 8.13 4.79 -0.94
CA PHE A 238 8.35 3.35 -0.99
C PHE A 238 9.33 3.00 -2.12
N VAL A 239 10.31 2.14 -1.84
CA VAL A 239 11.28 1.64 -2.82
C VAL A 239 10.94 0.19 -3.12
N GLN A 240 10.53 -0.11 -4.36
CA GLN A 240 10.23 -1.47 -4.78
C GLN A 240 11.51 -2.21 -5.15
N THR A 241 11.55 -3.50 -4.85
CA THR A 241 12.70 -4.37 -5.11
C THR A 241 12.31 -5.66 -5.85
N SER A 242 11.06 -6.13 -5.69
CA SER A 242 10.59 -7.29 -6.44
C SER A 242 10.45 -6.94 -7.93
N ARG A 243 10.88 -7.87 -8.78
CA ARG A 243 10.68 -7.85 -10.24
C ARG A 243 9.31 -8.38 -10.64
N LYS A 244 8.63 -9.09 -9.73
CA LYS A 244 7.41 -9.85 -10.01
C LYS A 244 6.19 -9.26 -9.32
N ILE A 245 6.33 -8.73 -8.11
CA ILE A 245 5.23 -8.21 -7.32
C ILE A 245 5.22 -6.69 -7.40
N ALA A 246 4.14 -6.13 -7.93
CA ALA A 246 3.92 -4.69 -8.04
C ALA A 246 2.85 -4.23 -7.04
N LEU A 247 3.09 -3.12 -6.35
CA LEU A 247 2.04 -2.51 -5.53
C LEU A 247 0.90 -2.00 -6.41
N GLY A 248 -0.35 -2.23 -6.00
CA GLY A 248 -1.54 -1.90 -6.78
C GLY A 248 -1.99 -3.02 -7.73
N MET A 249 -1.25 -4.12 -7.87
CA MET A 249 -1.67 -5.22 -8.75
C MET A 249 -2.94 -5.93 -8.26
N LYS A 250 -3.72 -6.47 -9.20
CA LYS A 250 -4.94 -7.23 -8.90
C LYS A 250 -4.60 -8.54 -8.20
N ILE A 251 -5.42 -8.91 -7.23
CA ILE A 251 -5.36 -10.22 -6.58
C ILE A 251 -6.43 -11.10 -7.22
N ARG A 252 -6.02 -12.07 -8.04
CA ARG A 252 -6.94 -12.88 -8.88
C ARG A 252 -7.81 -13.83 -8.07
N ASN A 253 -7.19 -14.61 -7.20
CA ASN A 253 -7.90 -15.59 -6.39
C ASN A 253 -8.41 -14.91 -5.12
N VAL A 254 -9.73 -14.79 -5.03
CA VAL A 254 -10.43 -14.22 -3.87
C VAL A 254 -11.42 -15.24 -3.32
N SER A 255 -11.65 -15.15 -2.03
CA SER A 255 -12.57 -16.00 -1.28
C SER A 255 -14.01 -15.79 -1.72
N LYS A 256 -14.82 -16.82 -1.52
CA LYS A 256 -16.27 -16.78 -1.73
C LYS A 256 -17.01 -17.15 -0.45
N TYR A 257 -18.15 -16.50 -0.23
CA TYR A 257 -19.03 -16.81 0.90
C TYR A 257 -19.48 -18.28 0.83
N HIS A 258 -19.23 -19.05 1.90
CA HIS A 258 -19.37 -20.50 2.01
C HIS A 258 -18.71 -21.29 0.87
N GLY A 259 -17.61 -20.77 0.31
CA GLY A 259 -16.87 -21.37 -0.78
C GLY A 259 -15.38 -21.48 -0.50
N LYS A 260 -14.57 -21.59 -1.56
CA LYS A 260 -13.11 -21.61 -1.45
C LYS A 260 -12.60 -20.35 -0.76
N GLN A 261 -11.66 -20.52 0.16
CA GLN A 261 -11.02 -19.45 0.91
C GLN A 261 -9.58 -19.25 0.42
N TYR A 262 -9.17 -17.99 0.33
CA TYR A 262 -7.87 -17.54 -0.12
C TYR A 262 -7.33 -16.47 0.81
N ASP A 263 -6.07 -16.57 1.20
CA ASP A 263 -5.38 -15.57 2.02
C ASP A 263 -4.05 -15.11 1.43
N ILE A 264 -3.58 -13.96 1.88
CA ILE A 264 -2.23 -13.46 1.59
C ILE A 264 -1.46 -13.26 2.88
N LYS A 265 -0.24 -13.80 2.98
CA LYS A 265 0.67 -13.47 4.08
C LYS A 265 1.39 -12.17 3.76
N LEU A 266 1.27 -11.19 4.64
CA LEU A 266 2.06 -9.97 4.59
C LEU A 266 2.82 -9.79 5.89
N THR A 267 4.06 -9.33 5.74
CA THR A 267 4.96 -9.06 6.86
C THR A 267 5.52 -7.65 6.71
N ILE A 268 5.31 -6.80 7.71
CA ILE A 268 5.98 -5.50 7.84
C ILE A 268 7.01 -5.63 8.96
N TYR A 269 8.28 -5.31 8.71
CA TYR A 269 9.29 -5.38 9.77
C TYR A 269 10.45 -4.41 9.58
N LYS A 270 11.14 -4.10 10.68
CA LYS A 270 12.29 -3.21 10.69
C LYS A 270 13.60 -3.97 10.54
N ASP A 271 14.37 -3.64 9.49
CA ASP A 271 15.76 -4.11 9.34
C ASP A 271 16.62 -3.58 10.50
N SER A 272 17.18 -4.49 11.30
CA SER A 272 17.97 -4.15 12.49
C SER A 272 19.31 -3.49 12.20
N LYS A 273 19.86 -3.65 10.98
CA LYS A 273 21.15 -3.07 10.59
C LYS A 273 20.98 -1.76 9.82
N LYS A 274 20.08 -1.73 8.84
CA LYS A 274 19.89 -0.56 7.96
C LYS A 274 18.74 0.35 8.38
N GLY A 275 17.80 -0.14 9.20
CA GLY A 275 16.70 0.62 9.77
C GLY A 275 15.51 0.85 8.84
N HIS A 276 15.53 0.32 7.62
CA HIS A 276 14.42 0.36 6.68
C HIS A 276 13.26 -0.53 7.14
N TRP A 277 12.04 -0.12 6.83
CA TRP A 277 10.84 -0.92 7.11
C TRP A 277 10.48 -1.70 5.86
N TRP A 278 10.65 -3.01 5.89
CA TRP A 278 10.42 -3.91 4.78
C TRP A 278 8.98 -4.41 4.75
N LEU A 279 8.46 -4.55 3.53
CA LEU A 279 7.21 -5.26 3.23
C LEU A 279 7.55 -6.54 2.47
N LEU A 280 7.05 -7.66 2.96
CA LEU A 280 7.27 -8.98 2.39
C LEU A 280 5.96 -9.69 2.09
N TYR A 281 6.03 -10.64 1.17
CA TYR A 281 4.90 -11.41 0.68
C TYR A 281 5.09 -12.92 0.82
N GLY A 282 4.02 -13.61 1.20
CA GLY A 282 3.90 -15.06 1.07
C GLY A 282 4.70 -15.83 2.13
N ARG A 283 4.59 -17.17 2.08
CA ARG A 283 5.20 -18.07 3.06
C ARG A 283 6.73 -17.99 3.08
N ASN A 284 7.33 -17.71 1.93
CA ASN A 284 8.78 -17.56 1.77
C ASN A 284 9.27 -16.14 2.10
N ASP A 285 8.38 -15.24 2.52
CA ASP A 285 8.70 -13.86 2.89
C ASP A 285 9.49 -13.12 1.78
N GLU A 286 9.01 -13.23 0.53
CA GLU A 286 9.60 -12.58 -0.63
C GLU A 286 9.57 -11.04 -0.46
N PRO A 287 10.70 -10.34 -0.57
CA PRO A 287 10.72 -8.89 -0.43
C PRO A 287 10.02 -8.17 -1.58
N ILE A 288 8.92 -7.47 -1.28
CA ILE A 288 8.27 -6.57 -2.23
C ILE A 288 9.09 -5.29 -2.37
N GLY A 289 9.50 -4.73 -1.23
CA GLY A 289 10.21 -3.47 -1.13
C GLY A 289 10.23 -2.94 0.30
N TYR A 290 10.53 -1.66 0.46
CA TYR A 290 10.66 -1.05 1.78
C TYR A 290 10.35 0.44 1.79
N TRP A 291 9.90 0.93 2.96
CA TRP A 291 9.90 2.33 3.32
C TRP A 291 11.29 2.73 3.85
N PRO A 292 11.99 3.68 3.19
CA PRO A 292 13.29 4.13 3.66
C PRO A 292 13.21 4.74 5.06
N LYS A 293 14.26 4.55 5.86
CA LYS A 293 14.30 5.07 7.24
C LYS A 293 14.09 6.59 7.29
N GLY A 294 14.58 7.32 6.29
CA GLY A 294 14.44 8.78 6.23
C GLY A 294 12.99 9.26 6.16
N LEU A 295 12.07 8.39 5.70
CA LEU A 295 10.64 8.71 5.58
C LEU A 295 10.01 9.05 6.92
N LEU A 296 10.32 8.27 7.97
CA LEU A 296 9.67 8.40 9.28
C LEU A 296 10.37 9.39 10.23
N ARG A 297 11.45 10.07 9.78
CA ARG A 297 12.28 11.01 10.55
C ARG A 297 12.55 10.57 12.00
N ASN A 298 11.95 11.25 12.99
CA ASN A 298 12.18 11.01 14.42
C ASN A 298 11.41 9.81 14.97
N PHE A 299 10.38 9.35 14.26
CA PHE A 299 9.56 8.18 14.62
C PHE A 299 10.09 6.89 14.00
N THR A 300 11.39 6.84 13.73
CA THR A 300 11.99 5.71 13.02
C THR A 300 12.24 4.51 13.91
N SER A 301 12.45 4.69 15.21
CA SER A 301 13.06 3.63 16.02
C SER A 301 12.17 2.39 16.18
N HIS A 302 10.87 2.57 16.43
CA HIS A 302 9.89 1.51 16.65
C HIS A 302 8.47 2.02 16.43
N ALA A 303 7.55 1.11 16.14
CA ALA A 303 6.11 1.36 16.22
C ALA A 303 5.63 1.26 17.67
N THR A 304 4.62 2.05 18.03
CA THR A 304 3.98 2.06 19.35
C THR A 304 2.76 1.14 19.40
N THR A 305 2.15 0.89 18.24
CA THR A 305 0.93 0.07 18.11
C THR A 305 0.98 -0.75 16.83
N ALA A 306 0.58 -2.01 16.91
CA ALA A 306 0.25 -2.85 15.77
C ALA A 306 -1.27 -3.08 15.72
N VAL A 307 -1.85 -3.02 14.53
CA VAL A 307 -3.30 -3.12 14.30
C VAL A 307 -3.59 -4.08 13.15
N TRP A 308 -4.63 -4.88 13.31
CA TRP A 308 -5.18 -5.76 12.28
C TRP A 308 -6.67 -5.54 12.18
N GLY A 309 -7.18 -5.42 10.97
CA GLY A 309 -8.62 -5.27 10.77
C GLY A 309 -8.95 -4.63 9.44
N GLY A 310 -10.13 -4.04 9.37
CA GLY A 310 -10.65 -3.44 8.15
C GLY A 310 -11.19 -2.04 8.35
N THR A 311 -11.19 -1.30 7.25
CA THR A 311 -11.76 0.05 7.16
C THR A 311 -12.71 0.11 5.95
N ALA A 312 -13.84 0.78 6.13
CA ALA A 312 -14.81 1.04 5.06
C ALA A 312 -15.12 2.54 5.03
N VAL A 313 -15.07 3.14 3.86
CA VAL A 313 -15.27 4.58 3.65
C VAL A 313 -16.22 4.77 2.49
N GLY A 314 -17.23 5.61 2.66
CA GLY A 314 -18.17 5.90 1.59
C GLY A 314 -19.38 6.66 2.08
N GLU A 315 -20.36 6.78 1.20
CA GLU A 315 -21.63 7.45 1.48
C GLU A 315 -22.76 6.43 1.74
N ASP A 316 -23.83 6.84 2.42
CA ASP A 316 -25.03 6.01 2.68
C ASP A 316 -25.78 5.70 1.35
N PRO A 317 -26.09 4.43 1.01
CA PRO A 317 -25.79 3.18 1.71
C PRO A 317 -24.30 2.83 1.72
N PHE A 318 -23.77 2.61 2.93
CA PHE A 318 -22.34 2.45 3.15
C PHE A 318 -21.78 1.14 2.57
N PRO A 319 -20.52 1.10 2.11
CA PRO A 319 -19.98 -0.04 1.40
C PRO A 319 -19.67 -1.25 2.31
N PRO A 320 -19.64 -2.48 1.78
CA PRO A 320 -19.27 -3.67 2.55
C PRO A 320 -17.79 -3.69 2.98
N MET A 321 -17.49 -4.46 4.03
CA MET A 321 -16.14 -4.72 4.53
C MET A 321 -15.87 -6.23 4.60
N GLY A 322 -14.63 -6.64 4.25
CA GLY A 322 -14.24 -8.04 4.30
C GLY A 322 -15.07 -8.86 3.31
N SER A 323 -15.78 -9.87 3.82
CA SER A 323 -16.69 -10.70 3.01
C SER A 323 -18.00 -10.02 2.63
N GLY A 324 -18.29 -8.83 3.17
CA GLY A 324 -19.63 -8.24 3.14
C GLY A 324 -20.59 -8.86 4.16
N HIS A 325 -20.09 -9.67 5.08
CA HIS A 325 -20.90 -10.25 6.16
C HIS A 325 -20.21 -10.03 7.51
N LYS A 326 -21.02 -9.82 8.53
CA LYS A 326 -20.54 -9.72 9.91
C LYS A 326 -20.14 -11.08 10.44
N PHE A 327 -19.21 -11.06 11.40
CA PHE A 327 -19.00 -12.22 12.24
C PHE A 327 -20.22 -12.42 13.16
N THR A 328 -20.87 -13.58 13.04
CA THR A 328 -21.87 -14.07 14.00
C THR A 328 -21.28 -15.25 14.76
N LYS A 329 -21.49 -15.28 16.09
CA LYS A 329 -21.09 -16.42 16.91
C LYS A 329 -21.91 -17.64 16.49
N SER A 330 -21.33 -18.50 15.67
CA SER A 330 -21.91 -19.76 15.19
C SER A 330 -20.93 -20.91 15.47
N PRO A 331 -21.39 -22.19 15.43
CA PRO A 331 -20.51 -23.34 15.64
C PRO A 331 -19.33 -23.43 14.65
N GLN A 332 -19.46 -22.82 13.47
CA GLN A 332 -18.41 -22.76 12.43
C GLN A 332 -17.45 -21.58 12.60
N GLY A 333 -17.59 -20.80 13.70
CA GLY A 333 -16.62 -19.80 14.11
C GLY A 333 -16.47 -18.59 13.17
N GLY A 334 -17.24 -18.48 12.09
CA GLY A 334 -17.11 -17.42 11.08
C GLY A 334 -16.27 -17.81 9.87
N TYR A 335 -15.58 -18.96 9.90
CA TYR A 335 -14.82 -19.46 8.75
C TYR A 335 -15.76 -19.69 7.56
N GLY A 336 -15.29 -19.32 6.35
CA GLY A 336 -16.09 -19.38 5.13
C GLY A 336 -17.16 -18.30 4.99
N SER A 337 -17.54 -17.58 6.06
CA SER A 337 -18.65 -16.62 6.03
C SER A 337 -18.22 -15.19 6.32
N ALA A 338 -17.38 -14.98 7.32
CA ALA A 338 -16.74 -13.70 7.63
C ALA A 338 -15.30 -13.69 7.09
N CYS A 339 -14.77 -12.49 6.81
CA CYS A 339 -13.35 -12.36 6.48
C CYS A 339 -12.52 -12.60 7.74
N TYR A 340 -11.50 -13.44 7.65
CA TYR A 340 -10.61 -13.71 8.77
C TYR A 340 -9.26 -13.01 8.59
N ILE A 341 -8.60 -12.79 9.73
CA ILE A 341 -7.18 -12.48 9.80
C ILE A 341 -6.58 -13.51 10.76
N ARG A 342 -5.48 -14.15 10.37
CA ARG A 342 -4.88 -15.24 11.15
C ARG A 342 -3.36 -15.15 11.19
N GLY A 343 -2.72 -15.92 12.06
CA GLY A 343 -1.28 -15.85 12.28
C GLY A 343 -0.81 -14.45 12.66
N MET A 344 -1.57 -13.74 13.49
CA MET A 344 -1.25 -12.41 13.97
C MET A 344 -0.03 -12.47 14.89
N LYS A 345 1.08 -11.87 14.46
CA LYS A 345 2.35 -11.87 15.21
C LYS A 345 3.00 -10.49 15.22
N VAL A 346 3.80 -10.24 16.24
CA VAL A 346 4.61 -9.03 16.41
C VAL A 346 6.06 -9.35 16.70
N VAL A 347 6.93 -8.34 16.54
CA VAL A 347 8.32 -8.39 17.03
C VAL A 347 8.49 -7.32 18.11
N GLU A 348 8.72 -7.72 19.36
CA GLU A 348 8.86 -6.78 20.49
C GLU A 348 10.30 -6.35 20.78
N LYS A 349 11.28 -7.00 20.14
CA LYS A 349 12.71 -6.70 20.28
C LYS A 349 13.34 -6.50 18.91
N LEU A 350 14.10 -5.42 18.72
CA LEU A 350 14.80 -5.17 17.45
C LEU A 350 15.69 -6.36 17.07
N GLY A 351 15.44 -6.96 15.90
CA GLY A 351 16.15 -8.16 15.42
C GLY A 351 15.78 -9.46 16.15
N GLY A 352 14.76 -9.44 17.01
CA GLY A 352 14.15 -10.63 17.61
C GLY A 352 13.08 -11.25 16.71
N ASN A 353 12.59 -12.43 17.07
CA ASN A 353 11.65 -13.24 16.29
C ASN A 353 10.19 -12.74 16.36
N PHE A 354 9.38 -13.18 15.40
CA PHE A 354 7.93 -13.00 15.44
C PHE A 354 7.31 -13.91 16.51
N THR A 355 6.49 -13.34 17.38
CA THR A 355 5.74 -14.03 18.43
C THR A 355 4.25 -13.78 18.26
N ASP A 356 3.43 -14.80 18.51
CA ASP A 356 1.98 -14.68 18.50
C ASP A 356 1.50 -13.63 19.51
N VAL A 357 0.54 -12.83 19.08
CA VAL A 357 -0.22 -11.98 19.99
C VAL A 357 -1.12 -12.85 20.88
N ASN A 358 -1.66 -12.25 21.93
CA ASN A 358 -2.63 -12.92 22.81
C ASN A 358 -3.68 -11.94 23.32
N ASP A 359 -4.74 -12.46 23.94
CA ASP A 359 -5.89 -11.67 24.43
C ASP A 359 -5.51 -10.53 25.37
N ARG A 360 -4.41 -10.67 26.13
CA ARG A 360 -3.94 -9.63 27.06
C ARG A 360 -3.20 -8.50 26.36
N MET A 361 -2.74 -8.73 25.13
CA MET A 361 -2.06 -7.74 24.31
C MET A 361 -3.04 -6.90 23.52
N LEU A 362 -4.23 -7.40 23.20
CA LEU A 362 -5.13 -6.78 22.23
C LEU A 362 -6.30 -6.03 22.90
N SER A 363 -6.76 -4.99 22.22
CA SER A 363 -8.01 -4.31 22.50
C SER A 363 -8.78 -4.07 21.20
N LYS A 364 -10.10 -4.24 21.32
CA LYS A 364 -11.03 -4.09 20.22
C LYS A 364 -11.38 -2.62 19.95
N PHE A 365 -11.42 -2.23 18.69
CA PHE A 365 -11.89 -0.92 18.24
C PHE A 365 -12.97 -1.06 17.13
N GLU A 366 -14.18 -0.59 17.42
CA GLU A 366 -15.32 -0.56 16.49
C GLU A 366 -16.06 0.78 16.65
N ASN A 367 -16.09 1.61 15.62
CA ASN A 367 -16.84 2.88 15.70
C ASN A 367 -18.30 2.73 15.23
N ARG A 368 -18.65 1.63 14.54
CA ARG A 368 -20.02 1.33 14.12
C ARG A 368 -20.33 -0.18 14.14
N PRO A 369 -20.44 -0.80 15.33
CA PRO A 369 -20.67 -2.25 15.49
C PRO A 369 -21.97 -2.75 14.84
N ILE A 370 -22.96 -1.87 14.66
CA ILE A 370 -24.21 -2.19 13.94
C ILE A 370 -24.00 -2.41 12.44
N CYS A 371 -22.87 -2.02 11.86
CA CYS A 371 -22.55 -2.32 10.46
C CYS A 371 -21.34 -3.20 10.29
N TYR A 372 -20.28 -2.95 11.06
CA TYR A 372 -19.01 -3.63 10.94
C TYR A 372 -18.55 -4.07 12.31
N ASN A 373 -18.14 -5.33 12.42
CA ASN A 373 -17.63 -5.86 13.68
C ASN A 373 -16.33 -6.63 13.48
N VAL A 374 -15.60 -6.74 14.57
CA VAL A 374 -14.42 -7.58 14.71
C VAL A 374 -14.60 -8.46 15.96
N GLY A 375 -14.18 -9.72 15.89
CA GLY A 375 -14.32 -10.64 17.01
C GLY A 375 -13.90 -12.06 16.68
N GLY A 376 -14.34 -13.00 17.52
CA GLY A 376 -13.95 -14.42 17.37
C GLY A 376 -12.46 -14.63 17.61
N GLN A 377 -11.88 -13.79 18.48
CA GLN A 377 -10.47 -13.84 18.83
C GLN A 377 -10.12 -15.19 19.47
N GLY A 378 -9.00 -15.76 19.06
CA GLY A 378 -8.50 -16.98 19.67
C GLY A 378 -7.22 -17.50 19.03
N PHE A 379 -6.50 -18.29 19.80
CA PHE A 379 -5.34 -19.04 19.33
C PHE A 379 -5.71 -20.50 19.07
N SER A 380 -5.28 -21.02 17.92
CA SER A 380 -5.18 -22.47 17.69
C SER A 380 -3.84 -22.80 17.05
N LYS A 381 -3.40 -24.06 17.15
CA LYS A 381 -2.09 -24.47 16.63
C LYS A 381 -2.02 -24.38 15.10
N GLU A 382 -3.15 -24.58 14.44
CA GLU A 382 -3.28 -24.63 12.98
C GLU A 382 -3.45 -23.21 12.38
N TRP A 383 -4.09 -22.31 13.12
CA TRP A 383 -4.46 -20.96 12.66
C TRP A 383 -3.52 -19.86 13.18
N GLY A 384 -2.76 -20.15 14.25
CA GLY A 384 -2.15 -19.13 15.09
C GLY A 384 -3.22 -18.31 15.81
N TYR A 385 -2.85 -17.11 16.27
CA TYR A 385 -3.84 -16.15 16.77
C TYR A 385 -4.60 -15.53 15.60
N GLY A 386 -5.93 -15.52 15.66
CA GLY A 386 -6.76 -14.97 14.59
C GLY A 386 -8.07 -14.35 15.07
N ILE A 387 -8.68 -13.61 14.17
CA ILE A 387 -9.91 -12.82 14.35
C ILE A 387 -10.75 -12.87 13.07
N PHE A 388 -12.02 -12.52 13.20
CA PHE A 388 -12.93 -12.26 12.09
C PHE A 388 -13.29 -10.78 12.06
N VAL A 389 -13.38 -10.23 10.85
CA VAL A 389 -13.69 -8.83 10.57
C VAL A 389 -14.64 -8.74 9.38
N GLY A 390 -15.58 -7.80 9.41
CA GLY A 390 -16.40 -7.53 8.23
C GLY A 390 -17.75 -6.91 8.56
N GLY A 391 -18.56 -6.77 7.52
CA GLY A 391 -19.89 -6.22 7.61
C GLY A 391 -20.49 -5.91 6.25
N ALA A 392 -21.81 -5.98 6.15
CA ALA A 392 -22.53 -5.72 4.91
C ALA A 392 -22.56 -4.24 4.51
N GLY A 393 -22.30 -3.33 5.46
CA GLY A 393 -22.61 -1.92 5.29
C GLY A 393 -24.12 -1.71 5.17
N GLY A 394 -24.54 -0.93 4.17
CA GLY A 394 -25.92 -0.55 3.95
C GLY A 394 -26.37 0.59 4.86
N LEU A 395 -27.64 0.58 5.25
CA LEU A 395 -28.22 1.57 6.16
C LEU A 395 -27.69 1.34 7.57
N CYS A 396 -26.58 2.01 7.90
CA CYS A 396 -25.95 1.89 9.21
C CYS A 396 -26.68 2.64 10.31
N GLY A 397 -27.99 2.87 10.19
CA GLY A 397 -28.90 3.39 11.21
C GLY A 397 -28.62 4.82 11.68
N TYR A 398 -29.20 5.83 11.02
CA TYR A 398 -29.88 6.88 11.80
C TYR A 398 -31.23 6.30 12.29
N SER A 399 -31.19 5.23 13.10
CA SER A 399 -32.40 4.67 13.69
C SER A 399 -32.69 5.44 14.98
N GLY A 400 -33.41 6.55 14.84
CA GLY A 400 -33.92 7.35 15.95
C GLY A 400 -33.87 8.86 15.70
N LEU A 401 -34.80 9.37 14.90
CA LEU A 401 -35.40 10.69 15.09
C LEU A 401 -36.92 10.54 15.00
#